data_AF-A0A7S4T4E0-F1
#
_entry.id   AF-A0A7S4T4E0-F1
#
_cell.length_a   1.000
_cell.length_b   1.000
_cell.length_c   1.000
_cell.angle_alpha   90.00
_cell.angle_beta   90.00
_cell.angle_gamma   90.00
#
_symmetry.space_group_name_H-M   'P 1'
#
loop_
_entity.id
_entity.type
_entity.pdbx_description
1 polymer ?
#
loop_
_entity_poly.entity_id
_entity_poly.type
_entity_poly.pdbx_seq_one_letter_code
_entity_poly.pdbx_strand_id
1 'polypeptide(L)'
;SILRCCRLLRLVRIVRHLSQMRELTRLLEMTGGCARTLFWAFLLMGFVMTSWAILAVEVVRPTVVELADVHGEWADCERCRRAFNSVFEANLTLFQTIVSGDSWGAVALPVIEFRPWTAAIFMGSLLTIVFGVLNLT
;
A
#
# COMPACT_ATOMS: atom_id res chain seq x y z
N SER A 1 5.20 25.46 -18.31
CA SER A 1 4.06 24.99 -17.48
C SER A 1 2.67 25.12 -18.14
N ILE A 2 2.44 26.07 -19.04
CA ILE A 2 1.15 26.27 -19.76
C ILE A 2 0.77 25.09 -20.68
N LEU A 3 1.74 24.42 -21.31
CA LEU A 3 1.49 23.26 -22.18
C LEU A 3 0.87 22.05 -21.44
N ARG A 4 1.13 21.88 -20.13
CA ARG A 4 0.49 20.85 -19.30
C ARG A 4 -0.98 21.19 -19.03
N CYS A 5 -1.31 22.47 -18.78
CA CYS A 5 -2.68 22.94 -18.62
C CYS A 5 -3.50 22.80 -19.92
N CYS A 6 -2.92 23.11 -21.08
CA CYS A 6 -3.60 22.90 -22.37
C CYS A 6 -3.93 21.41 -22.64
N ARG A 7 -3.07 20.49 -22.16
CA ARG A 7 -3.31 19.04 -22.26
C ARG A 7 -4.45 18.58 -21.33
N LEU A 8 -4.53 19.14 -20.12
CA LEU A 8 -5.64 18.93 -19.18
C LEU A 8 -6.98 19.46 -19.72
N LEU A 9 -6.99 20.62 -20.39
CA LEU A 9 -8.21 21.18 -20.99
C LEU A 9 -8.80 20.29 -22.10
N ARG A 10 -7.97 19.56 -22.85
CA ARG A 10 -8.45 18.56 -23.82
C ARG A 10 -9.11 17.38 -23.11
N LEU A 11 -8.53 16.89 -22.01
CA LEU A 11 -9.12 15.83 -21.19
C LEU A 11 -10.48 16.25 -20.61
N VAL A 12 -10.59 17.48 -20.12
CA VAL A 12 -11.88 18.02 -19.63
C VAL A 12 -12.93 18.07 -20.74
N ARG A 13 -12.57 18.46 -21.97
CA ARG A 13 -13.52 18.41 -23.11
C ARG A 13 -13.97 16.99 -23.44
N ILE A 14 -13.05 16.02 -23.41
CA ILE A 14 -13.37 14.60 -23.64
C ILE A 14 -14.32 14.10 -22.55
N VAL A 15 -14.03 14.39 -21.27
CA VAL A 15 -14.90 14.06 -20.13
C VAL A 15 -16.27 14.74 -20.27
N ARG A 16 -16.32 15.98 -20.77
CA ARG A 16 -17.59 16.70 -21.01
C ARG A 16 -18.42 16.02 -22.10
N HIS A 17 -17.79 15.60 -23.20
CA HIS A 17 -18.45 14.85 -24.26
C HIS A 17 -18.94 13.47 -23.79
N LEU A 18 -18.12 12.80 -23.00
CA LEU A 18 -18.44 11.54 -22.34
C LEU A 18 -19.63 11.69 -21.36
N SER A 19 -19.71 12.79 -20.62
CA SER A 19 -20.83 13.10 -19.71
C SER A 19 -22.15 13.50 -20.40
N GLN A 20 -22.15 13.71 -21.73
CA GLN A 20 -23.38 13.88 -22.50
C GLN A 20 -24.07 12.54 -22.79
N MET A 21 -23.35 11.43 -22.68
CA MET A 21 -23.92 10.09 -22.82
C MET A 21 -24.57 9.69 -21.50
N ARG A 22 -25.91 9.61 -21.49
CA ARG A 22 -26.74 9.31 -20.31
C ARG A 22 -26.31 8.05 -19.55
N GLU A 23 -25.80 7.04 -20.25
CA GLU A 23 -25.30 5.80 -19.67
C GLU A 23 -24.04 6.03 -18.84
N LEU A 24 -23.09 6.83 -19.34
CA LEU A 24 -21.87 7.14 -18.61
C LEU A 24 -22.15 8.05 -17.41
N THR A 25 -23.08 8.99 -17.53
CA THR A 25 -23.48 9.85 -16.41
C THR A 25 -24.15 9.05 -15.29
N ARG A 26 -25.00 8.06 -15.63
CA ARG A 26 -25.53 7.11 -14.64
C ARG A 26 -24.44 6.29 -13.98
N LEU A 27 -23.45 5.80 -14.74
CA LEU A 27 -22.31 5.08 -14.17
C LEU A 27 -21.49 5.97 -13.23
N LEU A 28 -21.27 7.24 -13.58
CA LEU A 28 -20.56 8.21 -12.73
C LEU A 28 -21.35 8.59 -11.49
N GLU A 29 -22.67 8.72 -11.58
CA GLU A 29 -23.56 8.95 -10.43
C GLU A 29 -23.52 7.77 -9.45
N MET A 30 -23.58 6.53 -9.96
CA MET A 30 -23.42 5.33 -9.14
C MET A 30 -22.02 5.25 -8.52
N THR A 31 -20.98 5.61 -9.28
CA THR A 31 -19.59 5.67 -8.78
C THR A 31 -19.45 6.74 -7.68
N GLY A 32 -20.08 7.90 -7.85
CA GLY A 32 -20.11 8.98 -6.86
C GLY A 32 -20.83 8.58 -5.58
N GLY A 33 -21.92 7.81 -5.69
CA GLY A 33 -22.61 7.21 -4.54
C GLY A 33 -21.70 6.27 -3.73
N CYS A 34 -20.93 5.42 -4.41
CA CYS A 34 -19.98 4.52 -3.76
C CYS A 34 -18.70 5.24 -3.26
N ALA A 35 -18.34 6.38 -3.83
CA ALA A 35 -17.10 7.10 -3.51
C ALA A 35 -17.02 7.51 -2.02
N ARG A 36 -18.15 7.89 -1.41
CA ARG A 36 -18.19 8.20 0.02
C ARG A 36 -17.86 6.97 0.88
N THR A 37 -18.43 5.82 0.55
CA THR A 37 -18.15 4.55 1.25
C THR A 37 -16.71 4.11 1.05
N LEU A 38 -16.22 4.16 -0.19
CA LEU A 38 -14.83 3.85 -0.54
C LEU A 38 -13.83 4.76 0.18
N PHE A 39 -14.15 6.04 0.33
CA PHE A 39 -13.31 6.98 1.07
C PHE A 39 -13.17 6.56 2.54
N TRP A 40 -14.27 6.22 3.22
CA TRP A 40 -14.22 5.73 4.60
C TRP A 40 -13.50 4.38 4.72
N ALA A 41 -13.72 3.47 3.76
CA ALA A 41 -13.00 2.20 3.71
C ALA A 41 -11.49 2.40 3.54
N PHE A 42 -11.07 3.34 2.67
CA PHE A 42 -9.66 3.69 2.49
C PHE A 42 -9.05 4.31 3.75
N LEU A 43 -9.79 5.18 4.44
CA LEU A 43 -9.32 5.76 5.72
C LEU A 43 -9.16 4.69 6.81
N LEU A 44 -10.15 3.80 6.95
CA LEU A 44 -10.07 2.68 7.90
C LEU A 44 -8.88 1.77 7.55
N MET A 45 -8.68 1.50 6.26
CA MET A 45 -7.54 0.73 5.79
C MET A 45 -6.21 1.39 6.16
N GLY A 46 -6.06 2.68 5.86
CA GLY A 46 -4.85 3.43 6.20
C GLY A 46 -4.56 3.41 7.70
N PHE A 47 -5.59 3.46 8.54
CA PHE A 47 -5.45 3.34 9.99
C PHE A 47 -4.95 1.96 10.42
N VAL A 48 -5.57 0.88 9.91
CA VAL A 48 -5.15 -0.50 10.21
C VAL A 48 -3.73 -0.77 9.73
N MET A 49 -3.39 -0.34 8.50
CA MET A 49 -2.03 -0.44 7.97
C MET A 49 -1.02 0.27 8.87
N THR A 50 -1.34 1.49 9.31
CA THR A 50 -0.45 2.26 10.19
C THR A 50 -0.25 1.57 11.54
N SER A 51 -1.29 0.93 12.09
CA SER A 51 -1.15 0.15 13.33
C SER A 51 -0.16 -1.01 13.18
N TRP A 52 -0.23 -1.74 12.07
CA TRP A 52 0.74 -2.80 11.75
C TRP A 52 2.13 -2.25 11.44
N ALA A 53 2.22 -1.09 10.78
CA ALA A 53 3.50 -0.44 10.51
C ALA A 53 4.22 -0.05 11.80
N ILE A 54 3.50 0.49 12.79
CA ILE A 54 4.07 0.79 14.11
C ILE A 54 4.62 -0.49 14.75
N LEU A 55 3.82 -1.57 14.79
CA LEU A 55 4.27 -2.85 15.32
C LEU A 55 5.50 -3.38 14.57
N ALA A 56 5.51 -3.31 13.23
CA ALA A 56 6.64 -3.77 12.44
C ALA A 56 7.91 -2.95 12.67
N VAL A 57 7.80 -1.64 12.89
CA VAL A 57 8.97 -0.81 13.23
C VAL A 57 9.55 -1.19 14.59
N GLU A 58 8.73 -1.49 15.59
CA GLU A 58 9.24 -1.87 16.92
C GLU A 58 9.81 -3.30 16.93
N VAL A 59 9.18 -4.21 16.17
CA VAL A 59 9.40 -5.65 16.28
C VAL A 59 10.32 -6.20 15.18
N VAL A 60 10.12 -5.76 13.94
CA VAL A 60 10.79 -6.30 12.75
C VAL A 60 12.07 -5.52 12.41
N ARG A 61 12.07 -4.20 12.63
CA ARG A 61 13.24 -3.34 12.40
C ARG A 61 14.55 -3.87 12.99
N PRO A 62 14.65 -4.29 14.27
CA PRO A 62 15.93 -4.75 14.82
C PRO A 62 16.48 -5.95 14.03
N THR A 63 15.61 -6.86 13.63
CA THR A 63 15.95 -8.03 12.81
C THR A 63 16.44 -7.63 11.42
N VAL A 64 15.78 -6.65 10.79
CA VAL A 64 16.17 -6.14 9.45
C VAL A 64 17.52 -5.44 9.50
N VAL A 65 17.78 -4.65 10.54
CA VAL A 65 19.09 -3.99 10.73
C VAL A 65 20.19 -5.04 10.96
N GLU A 66 19.93 -6.07 11.78
CA GLU A 66 20.88 -7.15 12.03
C GLU A 66 21.22 -7.94 10.74
N LEU A 67 20.21 -8.27 9.93
CA LEU A 67 20.41 -8.95 8.64
C LEU A 67 21.19 -8.07 7.66
N ALA A 68 20.84 -6.78 7.56
CA ALA A 68 21.50 -5.87 6.63
C ALA A 68 22.96 -5.56 7.00
N ASP A 69 23.23 -5.27 8.28
CA ASP A 69 24.54 -4.79 8.72
C ASP A 69 25.51 -5.94 9.06
N VAL A 70 25.02 -7.07 9.60
CA VAL A 70 25.87 -8.18 10.04
C VAL A 70 25.98 -9.27 8.97
N HIS A 71 24.86 -9.64 8.35
CA HIS A 71 24.81 -10.74 7.38
C HIS A 71 24.98 -10.26 5.94
N GLY A 72 24.99 -8.94 5.71
CA GLY A 72 25.17 -8.35 4.38
C GLY A 72 23.98 -8.61 3.45
N GLU A 73 22.80 -8.88 4.01
CA GLU A 73 21.59 -9.09 3.22
C GLU A 73 21.17 -7.81 2.50
N TRP A 74 20.54 -7.98 1.33
CA TRP A 74 20.05 -6.88 0.48
C TRP A 74 21.12 -5.95 -0.11
N ALA A 75 22.30 -6.47 -0.45
CA ALA A 75 23.37 -5.71 -1.12
C ALA A 75 22.89 -4.97 -2.38
N ASP A 76 22.00 -5.60 -3.16
CA ASP A 76 21.45 -5.03 -4.40
C ASP A 76 20.14 -4.23 -4.19
N CYS A 77 19.65 -4.11 -2.95
CA CYS A 77 18.38 -3.45 -2.64
C CYS A 77 18.51 -2.39 -1.54
N GLU A 78 18.78 -1.15 -1.96
CA GLU A 78 18.87 0.01 -1.05
C GLU A 78 17.59 0.23 -0.24
N ARG A 79 16.43 -0.04 -0.85
CA ARG A 79 15.12 0.15 -0.23
C ARG A 79 14.84 -0.87 0.87
N CYS A 80 15.27 -2.12 0.68
CA CYS A 80 14.99 -3.24 1.57
C CYS A 80 15.57 -3.01 2.97
N ARG A 81 16.83 -2.52 3.02
CA ARG A 81 17.50 -2.17 4.29
C ARG A 81 16.74 -1.13 5.10
N ARG A 82 16.03 -0.20 4.44
CA ARG A 82 15.30 0.89 5.11
C ARG A 82 13.79 0.65 5.21
N ALA A 83 13.30 -0.53 4.84
CA ALA A 83 11.88 -0.87 4.78
C ALA A 83 11.13 -0.59 6.10
N PHE A 84 11.78 -0.79 7.25
CA PHE A 84 11.17 -0.62 8.57
C PHE A 84 11.86 0.46 9.43
N ASN A 85 12.55 1.42 8.82
CA ASN A 85 13.27 2.46 9.56
C ASN A 85 12.37 3.52 10.19
N SER A 86 11.19 3.75 9.63
CA SER A 86 10.17 4.62 10.20
C SER A 86 8.78 4.08 9.88
N VAL A 87 7.77 4.57 10.59
CA VAL A 87 6.38 4.17 10.37
C VAL A 87 5.94 4.45 8.94
N PHE A 88 6.37 5.57 8.34
CA PHE A 88 6.06 5.88 6.94
C PHE A 88 6.69 4.88 5.98
N GLU A 89 7.96 4.51 6.22
CA GLU A 89 8.65 3.54 5.37
C GLU A 89 8.01 2.16 5.48
N ALA A 90 7.66 1.74 6.70
CA ALA A 90 6.96 0.49 6.96
C ALA A 90 5.57 0.48 6.32
N ASN A 91 4.83 1.59 6.38
CA ASN A 91 3.55 1.72 5.67
C ASN A 91 3.72 1.61 4.16
N LEU A 92 4.76 2.22 3.58
CA LEU A 92 5.03 2.10 2.15
C LEU A 92 5.38 0.67 1.76
N THR A 93 6.18 -0.02 2.59
CA THR A 93 6.48 -1.44 2.40
C THR A 93 5.21 -2.29 2.47
N LEU A 94 4.39 -2.15 3.51
CA LEU A 94 3.12 -2.88 3.62
C LEU A 94 2.17 -2.57 2.45
N PHE A 95 2.13 -1.33 1.98
CA PHE A 95 1.36 -0.94 0.80
C PHE A 95 1.86 -1.63 -0.47
N GLN A 96 3.18 -1.61 -0.69
CA GLN A 96 3.80 -2.25 -1.85
C GLN A 96 3.55 -3.77 -1.83
N THR A 97 3.73 -4.41 -0.68
CA THR A 97 3.61 -5.87 -0.58
C THR A 97 2.18 -6.37 -0.59
N ILE A 98 1.24 -5.65 0.05
CA ILE A 98 -0.14 -6.13 0.24
C ILE A 98 -1.08 -5.57 -0.85
N VAL A 99 -1.01 -4.27 -1.12
CA VAL A 99 -1.93 -3.61 -2.07
C VAL A 99 -1.41 -3.73 -3.50
N SER A 100 -0.10 -3.51 -3.70
CA SER A 100 0.51 -3.62 -5.03
C SER A 100 0.91 -5.06 -5.38
N GLY A 101 0.91 -5.97 -4.38
CA GLY A 101 1.29 -7.37 -4.56
C GLY A 101 2.74 -7.57 -4.99
N ASP A 102 3.60 -6.58 -4.74
CA ASP A 102 4.95 -6.55 -5.28
C ASP A 102 5.99 -6.96 -4.23
N SER A 103 6.93 -7.80 -4.65
CA SER A 103 8.21 -8.07 -3.97
C SER A 103 8.12 -8.41 -2.47
N TRP A 104 7.03 -9.03 -2.03
CA TRP A 104 6.82 -9.41 -0.62
C TRP A 104 7.98 -10.26 -0.07
N GLY A 105 8.45 -11.22 -0.87
CA GLY A 105 9.49 -12.16 -0.48
C GLY A 105 10.88 -11.55 -0.41
N ALA A 106 11.09 -10.36 -0.99
CA ALA A 106 12.40 -9.71 -0.95
C ALA A 106 12.80 -9.34 0.48
N VAL A 107 11.85 -8.86 1.30
CA VAL A 107 12.12 -8.47 2.68
C VAL A 107 11.54 -9.48 3.68
N ALA A 108 10.36 -10.05 3.42
CA ALA A 108 9.70 -10.92 4.39
C ALA A 108 10.40 -12.27 4.56
N LEU A 109 10.87 -12.90 3.49
CA LEU A 109 11.46 -14.26 3.57
C LEU A 109 12.76 -14.27 4.40
N PRO A 110 13.78 -13.42 4.14
CA PRO A 110 15.01 -13.45 4.93
C PRO A 110 14.77 -13.16 6.42
N VAL A 111 13.81 -12.28 6.71
CA VAL A 111 13.43 -11.93 8.08
C VAL A 111 12.72 -13.08 8.79
N ILE A 112 11.81 -13.79 8.10
CA ILE A 112 11.09 -14.94 8.65
C ILE A 112 12.04 -16.13 8.83
N GLU A 113 12.92 -16.41 7.87
CA GLU A 113 13.89 -17.49 7.98
C GLU A 113 14.86 -17.28 9.15
N PHE A 114 15.27 -16.03 9.40
CA PHE A 114 16.13 -15.70 10.53
C PHE A 114 15.37 -15.67 11.88
N ARG A 115 14.13 -15.18 11.90
CA ARG A 115 13.26 -15.11 13.09
C ARG A 115 11.83 -15.54 12.74
N PRO A 116 11.50 -16.85 12.83
CA PRO A 116 10.21 -17.38 12.35
C PRO A 116 8.96 -16.76 12.99
N TRP A 117 9.07 -16.30 14.24
CA TRP A 117 7.95 -15.66 14.94
C TRP A 117 7.51 -14.32 14.29
N THR A 118 8.38 -13.66 13.53
CA THR A 118 8.04 -12.43 12.78
C THR A 118 7.02 -12.69 11.67
N ALA A 119 6.86 -13.95 11.23
CA ALA A 119 5.83 -14.35 10.29
C ALA A 119 4.42 -13.95 10.75
N ALA A 120 4.18 -13.91 12.06
CA ALA A 120 2.91 -13.46 12.62
C ALA A 120 2.57 -12.01 12.26
N ILE A 121 3.57 -11.12 12.15
CA ILE A 121 3.38 -9.72 11.76
C ILE A 121 3.06 -9.61 10.27
N PHE A 122 3.84 -10.27 9.42
CA PHE A 122 3.63 -10.24 7.97
C PHE A 122 2.32 -10.92 7.55
N MET A 123 2.06 -12.12 8.06
CA MET A 123 0.82 -12.85 7.77
C MET A 123 -0.39 -12.21 8.45
N GLY A 124 -0.24 -11.72 9.69
CA GLY A 124 -1.30 -11.03 10.41
C GLY A 124 -1.74 -9.74 9.72
N SER A 125 -0.78 -8.92 9.29
CA SER A 125 -1.06 -7.72 8.50
C SER A 125 -1.69 -8.06 7.15
N LEU A 126 -1.15 -9.03 6.41
CA LEU A 126 -1.71 -9.48 5.14
C LEU A 126 -3.17 -9.95 5.30
N LEU A 127 -3.44 -10.83 6.26
CA LEU A 127 -4.79 -11.36 6.50
C LEU A 127 -5.75 -10.24 6.89
N THR A 128 -5.41 -9.43 7.90
CA THR A 128 -6.32 -8.36 8.36
C THR A 128 -6.60 -7.31 7.29
N ILE A 129 -5.62 -6.96 6.46
CA ILE A 129 -5.78 -5.98 5.38
C ILE A 129 -6.56 -6.61 4.22
N VAL A 130 -6.19 -7.79 3.75
CA VAL A 130 -6.86 -8.45 2.61
C VAL A 130 -8.29 -8.83 2.95
N PHE A 131 -8.54 -9.47 4.10
CA PHE A 131 -9.90 -9.76 4.54
C PHE A 131 -10.66 -8.48 4.93
N GLY A 132 -9.97 -7.46 5.45
CA GLY A 132 -10.55 -6.16 5.72
C GLY A 132 -11.04 -5.43 4.48
N VAL A 133 -10.35 -5.54 3.32
CA VAL A 133 -10.87 -5.02 2.05
C VAL A 133 -11.95 -5.94 1.49
N LEU A 134 -11.63 -7.23 1.31
CA LEU A 134 -12.41 -8.12 0.47
C LEU A 134 -13.76 -8.54 1.09
N ASN A 135 -13.94 -8.45 2.40
CA ASN A 135 -15.22 -8.80 3.07
C ASN A 135 -16.09 -7.58 3.45
N LEU A 136 -15.55 -6.35 3.45
CA LEU A 136 -16.28 -5.14 3.85
C LEU A 136 -16.80 -4.30 2.67
N THR A 137 -16.40 -4.61 1.44
CA THR A 137 -16.99 -4.11 0.18
C THR A 137 -17.82 -5.18 -0.50
#